data_AF-A0A1G9Q1K4-F1
#
_entry.id   AF-A0A1G9Q1K4-F1
#
_cell.length_a   1.000
_cell.length_b   1.000
_cell.length_c   1.000
_cell.angle_alpha   90.00
_cell.angle_beta   90.00
_cell.angle_gamma   90.00
#
_symmetry.space_group_name_H-M   'P 1'
#
loop_
_entity.id
_entity.type
_entity.pdbx_description
1 polymer ?
#
loop_
_entity_poly.entity_id
_entity_poly.type
_entity_poly.pdbx_seq_one_letter_code
_entity_poly.pdbx_strand_id
1 'polypeptide(L)'
;RNHPECYEEIVEQFNEMKEDRKRMAGDPAIRTRYPKYIGKYDEAAYVERNRDRYEYREYRIINDASFLSRTKVQWPFLKSVGCAEQIRILVVRDKEGNDITPSKEQFLKEGSSRQPFPGKGDRENMDIQVVGIVSDLEMSAEEMGRCKRNHWAVENRLHHVLDDTFREDRSPARGSRNNLALIRKYALNVIRLVQIQTSNQSPVSEMMDLLNDEQDLLGRYIFGPIESLYYKKTL
;
A
#
# COMPACT_ATOMS: atom_id res chain seq x y z
N ARG A 1 -0.95 -2.55 -10.23
CA ARG A 1 -2.05 -2.31 -11.20
C ARG A 1 -3.01 -3.48 -11.15
N ASN A 2 -4.30 -3.26 -11.41
CA ASN A 2 -5.26 -4.34 -11.38
C ASN A 2 -5.10 -5.27 -12.59
N HIS A 3 -5.50 -6.53 -12.43
CA HIS A 3 -5.62 -7.42 -13.57
C HIS A 3 -6.84 -6.99 -14.41
N PRO A 4 -6.65 -6.56 -15.67
CA PRO A 4 -7.71 -5.89 -16.44
C PRO A 4 -8.96 -6.77 -16.60
N GLU A 5 -8.77 -8.07 -16.79
CA GLU A 5 -9.87 -9.04 -17.00
C GLU A 5 -10.71 -9.34 -15.75
N CYS A 6 -10.30 -8.93 -14.54
CA CYS A 6 -11.09 -9.18 -13.32
C CYS A 6 -11.40 -7.90 -12.55
N TYR A 7 -10.82 -6.77 -12.96
CA TYR A 7 -11.01 -5.51 -12.27
C TYR A 7 -12.49 -5.09 -12.26
N GLU A 8 -13.14 -5.16 -13.41
CA GLU A 8 -14.55 -4.80 -13.55
C GLU A 8 -15.43 -5.69 -12.68
N GLU A 9 -15.28 -7.02 -12.78
CA GLU A 9 -16.03 -7.99 -11.96
C GLU A 9 -15.88 -7.73 -10.46
N ILE A 10 -14.65 -7.48 -9.99
CA ILE A 10 -14.38 -7.19 -8.57
C ILE A 10 -15.04 -5.87 -8.16
N VAL A 11 -14.82 -4.80 -8.91
CA VAL A 11 -15.30 -3.48 -8.54
C VAL A 11 -16.83 -3.41 -8.58
N GLU A 12 -17.46 -3.98 -9.60
CA GLU A 12 -18.92 -4.07 -9.69
C GLU A 12 -19.50 -4.83 -8.50
N GLN A 13 -19.03 -6.05 -8.24
CA GLN A 13 -19.50 -6.87 -7.11
C GLN A 13 -19.43 -6.12 -5.77
N PHE A 14 -18.32 -5.45 -5.48
CA PHE A 14 -18.14 -4.72 -4.23
C PHE A 14 -18.93 -3.39 -4.17
N ASN A 15 -19.14 -2.71 -5.30
CA ASN A 15 -19.98 -1.52 -5.36
C ASN A 15 -21.44 -1.88 -5.10
N GLU A 16 -21.94 -2.92 -5.75
CA GLU A 16 -23.30 -3.38 -5.56
C GLU A 16 -23.58 -3.82 -4.12
N MET A 17 -22.64 -4.53 -3.50
CA MET A 17 -22.76 -4.91 -2.08
C MET A 17 -22.73 -3.69 -1.16
N LYS A 18 -21.90 -2.67 -1.46
CA LYS A 18 -21.86 -1.41 -0.70
C LYS A 18 -23.20 -0.66 -0.79
N GLU A 19 -23.83 -0.64 -1.97
CA GLU A 19 -25.17 -0.09 -2.16
C GLU A 19 -26.24 -0.87 -1.40
N ASP A 20 -26.19 -2.21 -1.46
CA ASP A 20 -27.13 -3.07 -0.73
C ASP A 20 -27.06 -2.80 0.77
N ARG A 21 -25.86 -2.71 1.35
CA ARG A 21 -25.69 -2.39 2.77
C ARG A 21 -26.27 -1.02 3.13
N LYS A 22 -26.05 0.00 2.28
CA LYS A 22 -26.66 1.33 2.48
C LYS A 22 -28.20 1.25 2.47
N ARG A 23 -28.78 0.51 1.53
CA ARG A 23 -30.24 0.32 1.46
C ARG A 23 -30.78 -0.44 2.66
N MET A 24 -30.13 -1.54 3.04
CA MET A 24 -30.51 -2.37 4.19
C MET A 24 -30.39 -1.62 5.53
N ALA A 25 -29.45 -0.69 5.65
CA ALA A 25 -29.34 0.19 6.82
C ALA A 25 -30.53 1.18 6.93
N GLY A 26 -31.12 1.57 5.80
CA GLY A 26 -32.31 2.43 5.75
C GLY A 26 -33.63 1.67 5.91
N ASP A 27 -33.69 0.41 5.47
CA ASP A 27 -34.87 -0.44 5.59
C ASP A 27 -34.47 -1.93 5.80
N PRO A 28 -34.69 -2.50 7.00
CA PRO A 28 -34.40 -3.90 7.31
C PRO A 28 -35.15 -4.94 6.47
N ALA A 29 -36.24 -4.56 5.78
CA ALA A 29 -36.97 -5.46 4.90
C ALA A 29 -36.23 -5.72 3.58
N ILE A 30 -35.33 -4.80 3.19
CA ILE A 30 -34.53 -4.94 1.97
C ILE A 30 -33.56 -6.11 2.13
N ARG A 31 -33.47 -6.93 1.09
CA ARG A 31 -32.52 -8.04 1.00
C ARG A 31 -31.40 -7.70 0.03
N THR A 32 -30.18 -8.15 0.34
CA THR A 32 -29.07 -8.04 -0.60
C THR A 32 -29.31 -8.91 -1.84
N ARG A 33 -28.81 -8.44 -2.98
CA ARG A 33 -28.66 -9.20 -4.23
C ARG A 33 -27.79 -10.45 -4.05
N TYR A 34 -26.96 -10.50 -3.00
CA TYR A 34 -25.95 -11.54 -2.78
C TYR A 34 -26.11 -12.29 -1.45
N PRO A 35 -27.22 -13.01 -1.20
CA PRO A 35 -27.44 -13.72 0.07
C PRO A 35 -26.33 -14.71 0.43
N LYS A 36 -25.72 -15.34 -0.57
CA LYS A 36 -24.62 -16.31 -0.39
C LYS A 36 -23.36 -15.74 0.27
N TYR A 37 -23.20 -14.42 0.32
CA TYR A 37 -22.00 -13.77 0.85
C TYR A 37 -22.18 -13.10 2.22
N ILE A 38 -23.39 -13.10 2.79
CA ILE A 38 -23.68 -12.41 4.06
C ILE A 38 -22.74 -12.84 5.20
N GLY A 39 -22.38 -14.12 5.29
CA GLY A 39 -21.46 -14.66 6.30
C GLY A 39 -19.99 -14.73 5.86
N LYS A 40 -19.67 -14.26 4.66
CA LYS A 40 -18.31 -14.33 4.08
C LYS A 40 -17.72 -12.95 3.79
N TYR A 41 -18.54 -11.91 3.89
CA TYR A 41 -18.17 -10.54 3.65
C TYR A 41 -17.70 -9.86 4.93
N ASP A 42 -16.63 -9.08 4.82
CA ASP A 42 -16.11 -8.26 5.90
C ASP A 42 -15.60 -6.91 5.37
N GLU A 43 -15.55 -5.89 6.22
CA GLU A 43 -15.05 -4.57 5.86
C GLU A 43 -14.35 -3.84 7.02
N ALA A 44 -13.36 -3.03 6.67
CA ALA A 44 -12.61 -2.21 7.61
C ALA A 44 -12.33 -0.84 7.00
N ALA A 45 -12.38 0.22 7.81
CA ALA A 45 -12.12 1.58 7.37
C ALA A 45 -11.16 2.30 8.32
N TYR A 46 -10.26 3.10 7.74
CA TYR A 46 -9.23 3.82 8.47
C TYR A 46 -9.11 5.26 7.94
N VAL A 47 -8.77 6.17 8.85
CA VAL A 47 -8.48 7.57 8.55
C VAL A 47 -7.11 7.91 9.14
N GLU A 48 -6.23 8.46 8.30
CA GLU A 48 -4.90 8.90 8.70
C GLU A 48 -4.68 10.35 8.25
N ARG A 49 -4.06 11.14 9.13
CA ARG A 49 -3.57 12.48 8.79
C ARG A 49 -2.06 12.44 8.62
N ASN A 50 -1.60 12.72 7.41
CA ASN A 50 -0.20 12.96 7.09
C ASN A 50 0.09 14.47 7.06
N ARG A 51 1.37 14.82 6.94
CA ARG A 51 1.82 16.23 6.95
C ARG A 51 1.14 17.09 5.88
N ASP A 52 0.90 16.51 4.71
CA ASP A 52 0.45 17.18 3.49
C ASP A 52 -0.92 16.72 2.99
N ARG A 53 -1.52 15.69 3.61
CA ARG A 53 -2.77 15.08 3.15
C ARG A 53 -3.52 14.32 4.22
N TYR A 54 -4.84 14.20 4.06
CA TYR A 54 -5.69 13.23 4.73
C TYR A 54 -5.85 12.00 3.84
N GLU A 55 -5.78 10.82 4.43
CA GLU A 55 -5.95 9.54 3.74
C GLU A 55 -7.09 8.74 4.36
N TYR A 56 -8.08 8.41 3.54
CA TYR A 56 -9.18 7.53 3.90
C TYR A 56 -8.99 6.21 3.18
N ARG A 57 -9.07 5.09 3.89
CA ARG A 57 -8.91 3.75 3.31
C ARG A 57 -10.05 2.87 3.74
N GLU A 58 -10.71 2.26 2.77
CA GLU A 58 -11.73 1.25 2.99
C GLU A 58 -11.26 -0.06 2.35
N TYR A 59 -11.32 -1.14 3.11
CA TYR A 59 -11.04 -2.50 2.67
C TYR A 59 -12.32 -3.29 2.79
N ARG A 60 -12.69 -3.99 1.72
CA ARG A 60 -13.83 -4.91 1.69
C ARG A 60 -13.34 -6.25 1.17
N ILE A 61 -13.80 -7.33 1.75
CA ILE A 61 -13.38 -8.68 1.37
C ILE A 61 -14.58 -9.62 1.35
N ILE A 62 -14.53 -10.62 0.47
CA ILE A 62 -15.41 -11.79 0.44
C ILE A 62 -14.50 -13.02 0.49
N ASN A 63 -14.65 -13.85 1.52
CA ASN A 63 -14.00 -15.17 1.63
C ASN A 63 -14.69 -16.20 0.73
N ASP A 64 -14.86 -15.85 -0.55
CA ASP A 64 -15.38 -16.67 -1.63
C ASP A 64 -15.03 -16.01 -2.97
N ALA A 65 -14.21 -16.69 -3.78
CA ALA A 65 -13.77 -16.18 -5.07
C ALA A 65 -14.62 -16.69 -6.26
N SER A 66 -15.72 -17.41 -6.01
CA SER A 66 -16.51 -18.10 -7.05
C SER A 66 -17.23 -17.18 -8.04
N PHE A 67 -17.38 -15.89 -7.72
CA PHE A 67 -17.96 -14.94 -8.66
C PHE A 67 -17.01 -14.55 -9.79
N LEU A 68 -15.70 -14.67 -9.59
CA LEU A 68 -14.74 -14.34 -10.63
C LEU A 68 -14.80 -15.38 -11.75
N SER A 69 -14.99 -14.94 -12.98
CA SER A 69 -15.01 -15.81 -14.16
C SER A 69 -13.76 -16.69 -14.25
N ARG A 70 -12.59 -16.13 -13.92
CA ARG A 70 -11.28 -16.79 -13.98
C ARG A 70 -11.03 -17.84 -12.91
N THR A 71 -11.71 -17.83 -11.77
CA THR A 71 -11.48 -18.88 -10.74
C THR A 71 -11.93 -20.25 -11.21
N LYS A 72 -12.85 -20.30 -12.18
CA LYS A 72 -13.33 -21.55 -12.80
C LYS A 72 -12.31 -22.21 -13.74
N VAL A 73 -11.28 -21.48 -14.18
CA VAL A 73 -10.35 -21.95 -15.23
C VAL A 73 -8.88 -21.86 -14.81
N GLN A 74 -8.48 -20.77 -14.15
CA GLN A 74 -7.07 -20.47 -13.91
C GLN A 74 -6.71 -20.37 -12.42
N TRP A 75 -7.65 -19.94 -11.57
CA TRP A 75 -7.36 -19.65 -10.16
C TRP A 75 -8.28 -20.40 -9.19
N PRO A 76 -8.36 -21.75 -9.27
CA PRO A 76 -9.25 -22.54 -8.40
C PRO A 76 -8.83 -22.52 -6.92
N PHE A 77 -7.59 -22.07 -6.64
CA PHE A 77 -7.02 -22.01 -5.31
C PHE A 77 -7.35 -20.72 -4.54
N LEU A 78 -7.96 -19.72 -5.19
CA LEU A 78 -8.31 -18.46 -4.51
C LEU A 78 -9.43 -18.69 -3.50
N LYS A 79 -9.19 -18.23 -2.28
CA LYS A 79 -10.16 -18.33 -1.18
C LYS A 79 -10.86 -17.01 -0.92
N SER A 80 -10.17 -15.89 -1.13
CA SER A 80 -10.75 -14.57 -0.90
C SER A 80 -10.44 -13.58 -2.01
N VAL A 81 -11.38 -12.66 -2.19
CA VAL A 81 -11.29 -11.54 -3.11
C VAL A 81 -11.65 -10.29 -2.33
N GLY A 82 -10.90 -9.22 -2.52
CA GLY A 82 -11.16 -7.95 -1.86
C GLY A 82 -11.01 -6.76 -2.79
N CYS A 83 -11.48 -5.63 -2.28
CA CYS A 83 -11.44 -4.34 -2.93
C CYS A 83 -10.96 -3.30 -1.92
N ALA A 84 -9.87 -2.62 -2.25
CA ALA A 84 -9.33 -1.51 -1.49
C ALA A 84 -9.65 -0.20 -2.20
N GLU A 85 -10.33 0.72 -1.50
CA GLU A 85 -10.58 2.09 -1.96
C GLU A 85 -9.79 3.05 -1.07
N GLN A 86 -8.92 3.85 -1.68
CA GLN A 86 -8.09 4.84 -1.00
C GLN A 86 -8.38 6.23 -1.57
N ILE A 87 -8.73 7.17 -0.70
CA ILE A 87 -8.99 8.57 -1.05
C ILE A 87 -7.91 9.43 -0.41
N ARG A 88 -7.22 10.24 -1.22
CA ARG A 88 -6.17 11.16 -0.78
C ARG A 88 -6.62 12.60 -1.00
N ILE A 89 -6.82 13.32 0.09
CA ILE A 89 -7.21 14.73 0.07
C ILE A 89 -6.02 15.56 0.51
N LEU A 90 -5.44 16.34 -0.40
CA LEU A 90 -4.33 17.24 -0.10
C LEU A 90 -4.78 18.31 0.88
N VAL A 91 -3.94 18.60 1.88
CA VAL A 91 -4.20 19.65 2.85
C VAL A 91 -4.27 21.00 2.12
N VAL A 92 -5.35 21.72 2.38
CA VAL A 92 -5.59 23.08 1.88
C VAL A 92 -5.50 24.03 3.07
N ARG A 93 -4.78 25.13 2.90
CA ARG A 93 -4.68 26.18 3.93
C ARG A 93 -5.16 27.51 3.38
N ASP A 94 -5.78 28.32 4.24
CA ASP A 94 -6.08 29.71 3.92
C ASP A 94 -4.81 30.59 3.99
N LYS A 95 -4.96 31.89 3.76
CA LYS A 95 -3.85 32.85 3.79
C LYS A 95 -3.21 33.00 5.19
N GLU A 96 -3.94 32.64 6.24
CA GLU A 96 -3.52 32.71 7.64
C GLU A 96 -2.86 31.39 8.09
N GLY A 97 -2.92 30.35 7.26
CA GLY A 97 -2.33 29.04 7.52
C GLY A 97 -3.27 28.02 8.16
N ASN A 98 -4.55 28.38 8.38
CA ASN A 98 -5.54 27.48 8.96
C ASN A 98 -5.88 26.36 7.98
N ASP A 99 -6.10 25.15 8.51
CA ASP A 99 -6.48 23.98 7.72
C ASP A 99 -7.95 24.11 7.31
N ILE A 100 -8.19 24.35 6.02
CA ILE A 100 -9.52 24.47 5.39
C ILE A 100 -9.80 23.30 4.46
N THR A 101 -9.16 22.15 4.71
CA THR A 101 -9.34 20.95 3.88
C THR A 101 -10.80 20.48 3.95
N PRO A 102 -11.45 20.21 2.80
CA PRO A 102 -12.83 19.74 2.80
C PRO A 102 -12.98 18.36 3.46
N SER A 103 -14.17 18.07 3.98
CA SER A 103 -14.49 16.71 4.45
C SER A 103 -14.45 15.71 3.29
N LYS A 104 -14.38 14.41 3.58
CA LYS A 104 -14.46 13.35 2.56
C LYS A 104 -15.72 13.49 1.71
N GLU A 105 -16.86 13.75 2.33
CA GLU A 105 -18.15 13.89 1.64
C GLU A 105 -18.15 15.11 0.71
N GLN A 106 -17.65 16.25 1.19
CA GLN A 106 -17.56 17.47 0.39
C GLN A 106 -16.58 17.29 -0.78
N PHE A 107 -15.41 16.70 -0.51
CA PHE A 107 -14.39 16.44 -1.52
C PHE A 107 -14.90 15.52 -2.64
N LEU A 108 -15.65 14.47 -2.30
CA LEU A 108 -16.21 13.55 -3.30
C LEU A 108 -17.26 14.22 -4.19
N LYS A 109 -17.90 15.30 -3.72
CA LYS A 109 -18.96 16.01 -4.45
C LYS A 109 -18.41 17.19 -5.26
N GLU A 110 -17.49 17.94 -4.68
CA GLU A 110 -17.08 19.28 -5.15
C GLU A 110 -15.56 19.41 -5.34
N GLY A 111 -14.78 18.41 -4.95
CA GLY A 111 -13.31 18.47 -4.95
C GLY A 111 -12.75 19.40 -3.87
N SER A 112 -11.51 19.84 -4.09
CA SER A 112 -10.86 20.89 -3.30
C SER A 112 -10.20 21.92 -4.23
N SER A 113 -9.74 23.05 -3.70
CA SER A 113 -9.00 24.03 -4.50
C SER A 113 -7.71 23.46 -5.11
N ARG A 114 -7.09 22.45 -4.47
CA ARG A 114 -5.89 21.76 -4.96
C ARG A 114 -6.21 20.55 -5.85
N GLN A 115 -7.42 20.01 -5.75
CA GLN A 115 -7.90 18.82 -6.46
C GLN A 115 -9.36 19.06 -6.87
N PRO A 116 -9.63 19.96 -7.83
CA PRO A 116 -11.00 20.36 -8.18
C PRO A 116 -11.78 19.24 -8.87
N PHE A 117 -11.08 18.34 -9.57
CA PHE A 117 -11.66 17.22 -10.30
C PHE A 117 -10.95 15.93 -9.85
N PRO A 118 -11.32 15.34 -8.71
CA PRO A 118 -10.62 14.20 -8.15
C PRO A 118 -10.69 13.00 -9.11
N GLY A 119 -9.53 12.56 -9.60
CA GLY A 119 -9.42 11.43 -10.51
C GLY A 119 -9.69 10.11 -9.80
N LYS A 120 -10.51 9.23 -10.40
CA LYS A 120 -10.78 7.87 -9.91
C LYS A 120 -10.22 6.80 -10.85
N GLY A 121 -9.51 5.80 -10.32
CA GLY A 121 -8.98 4.69 -11.11
C GLY A 121 -8.10 3.74 -10.30
N ASP A 122 -7.35 2.87 -10.95
CA ASP A 122 -6.50 1.87 -10.28
C ASP A 122 -5.03 2.28 -10.11
N ARG A 123 -4.63 3.38 -10.77
CA ARG A 123 -3.27 3.89 -10.72
C ARG A 123 -2.97 4.51 -9.35
N GLU A 124 -1.71 4.42 -8.95
CA GLU A 124 -1.24 4.84 -7.63
C GLU A 124 -1.35 6.35 -7.40
N ASN A 125 -1.25 7.14 -8.46
CA ASN A 125 -1.35 8.59 -8.43
C ASN A 125 -2.80 9.12 -8.51
N MET A 126 -3.81 8.25 -8.51
CA MET A 126 -5.21 8.69 -8.51
C MET A 126 -5.57 9.25 -7.13
N ASP A 127 -6.38 10.31 -7.12
CA ASP A 127 -6.93 10.89 -5.89
C ASP A 127 -7.83 9.89 -5.18
N ILE A 128 -8.60 9.13 -5.96
CA ILE A 128 -9.44 8.01 -5.54
C ILE A 128 -8.91 6.74 -6.23
N GLN A 129 -8.09 5.99 -5.51
CA GLN A 129 -7.53 4.73 -6.01
C GLN A 129 -8.43 3.55 -5.63
N VAL A 130 -8.79 2.70 -6.59
CA VAL A 130 -9.54 1.45 -6.38
C VAL A 130 -8.75 0.26 -6.89
N VAL A 131 -8.47 -0.71 -6.01
CA VAL A 131 -7.61 -1.86 -6.31
C VAL A 131 -8.31 -3.16 -5.93
N GLY A 132 -8.35 -4.11 -6.87
CA GLY A 132 -8.76 -5.48 -6.60
C GLY A 132 -7.61 -6.27 -5.99
N ILE A 133 -7.90 -7.06 -4.96
CA ILE A 133 -6.94 -7.90 -4.25
C ILE A 133 -7.47 -9.33 -4.28
N VAL A 134 -6.60 -10.31 -4.53
CA VAL A 134 -6.96 -11.73 -4.46
C VAL A 134 -6.00 -12.45 -3.53
N SER A 135 -6.47 -13.48 -2.85
CA SER A 135 -5.64 -14.32 -1.99
C SER A 135 -6.14 -15.76 -1.95
N ASP A 136 -5.19 -16.67 -1.80
CA ASP A 136 -5.35 -18.10 -1.50
C ASP A 136 -5.60 -18.39 -0.01
N LEU A 137 -5.70 -17.34 0.81
CA LEU A 137 -6.04 -17.39 2.22
C LEU A 137 -7.43 -16.79 2.45
N GLU A 138 -8.13 -17.33 3.44
CA GLU A 138 -9.24 -16.62 4.09
C GLU A 138 -8.65 -15.63 5.08
N MET A 139 -9.18 -14.41 5.09
CA MET A 139 -8.70 -13.36 5.99
C MET A 139 -9.81 -12.34 6.29
N SER A 140 -9.61 -11.52 7.32
CA SER A 140 -10.48 -10.37 7.58
C SER A 140 -10.11 -9.17 6.70
N ALA A 141 -11.00 -8.18 6.64
CA ALA A 141 -10.72 -6.92 5.94
C ALA A 141 -9.55 -6.16 6.59
N GLU A 142 -9.38 -6.27 7.90
CA GLU A 142 -8.24 -5.68 8.62
C GLU A 142 -6.92 -6.33 8.24
N GLU A 143 -6.89 -7.67 8.15
CA GLU A 143 -5.70 -8.41 7.74
C GLU A 143 -5.31 -8.10 6.30
N MET A 144 -6.28 -8.03 5.39
CA MET A 144 -6.05 -7.59 4.02
C MET A 144 -5.51 -6.15 3.98
N GLY A 145 -6.09 -5.25 4.79
CA GLY A 145 -5.63 -3.88 4.94
C GLY A 145 -4.16 -3.83 5.38
N ARG A 146 -3.79 -4.61 6.40
CA ARG A 146 -2.41 -4.77 6.88
C ARG A 146 -1.48 -5.30 5.78
N CYS A 147 -1.89 -6.33 5.03
CA CYS A 147 -1.11 -6.85 3.90
C CYS A 147 -0.88 -5.77 2.83
N LYS A 148 -1.92 -5.03 2.44
CA LYS A 148 -1.80 -3.93 1.47
C LYS A 148 -0.90 -2.80 1.98
N ARG A 149 -0.96 -2.48 3.27
CA ARG A 149 -0.10 -1.47 3.90
C ARG A 149 1.36 -1.92 3.97
N ASN A 150 1.61 -3.17 4.31
CA ASN A 150 2.95 -3.76 4.31
C ASN A 150 3.56 -3.77 2.91
N HIS A 151 2.76 -4.08 1.89
CA HIS A 151 3.19 -3.97 0.49
C HIS A 151 3.64 -2.55 0.14
N TRP A 152 2.87 -1.52 0.52
CA TRP A 152 3.27 -0.12 0.36
C TRP A 152 4.54 0.25 1.14
N ALA A 153 4.74 -0.32 2.32
CA ALA A 153 5.96 -0.08 3.10
C ALA A 153 7.20 -0.63 2.38
N VAL A 154 7.08 -1.74 1.64
CA VAL A 154 8.16 -2.24 0.78
C VAL A 154 8.45 -1.24 -0.34
N GLU A 155 7.43 -0.75 -1.05
CA GLU A 155 7.59 0.24 -2.12
C GLU A 155 8.33 1.50 -1.64
N ASN A 156 7.88 2.06 -0.51
CA ASN A 156 8.47 3.29 0.02
C ASN A 156 9.87 3.10 0.59
N ARG A 157 10.13 1.99 1.31
CA ARG A 157 11.41 1.80 2.00
C ARG A 157 12.49 1.22 1.09
N LEU A 158 12.09 0.42 0.10
CA LEU A 158 13.00 -0.26 -0.82
C LEU A 158 13.05 0.45 -2.17
N HIS A 159 11.95 0.48 -2.91
CA HIS A 159 11.95 0.93 -4.30
C HIS A 159 12.32 2.40 -4.44
N HIS A 160 11.68 3.30 -3.68
CA HIS A 160 12.05 4.71 -3.70
C HIS A 160 13.54 4.96 -3.41
N VAL A 161 14.11 4.24 -2.44
CA VAL A 161 15.53 4.37 -2.09
C VAL A 161 16.42 3.84 -3.21
N LEU A 162 16.05 2.72 -3.84
CA LEU A 162 16.80 2.18 -4.97
C LEU A 162 16.73 3.10 -6.20
N ASP A 163 15.54 3.59 -6.52
CA ASP A 163 15.27 4.37 -7.73
C ASP A 163 15.89 5.76 -7.65
N ASP A 164 15.75 6.45 -6.51
CA ASP A 164 16.23 7.82 -6.34
C ASP A 164 17.63 7.89 -5.71
N THR A 165 17.80 7.33 -4.50
CA THR A 165 19.08 7.40 -3.77
C THR A 165 20.19 6.61 -4.47
N PHE A 166 19.91 5.37 -4.91
CA PHE A 166 20.86 4.57 -5.69
C PHE A 166 20.77 4.81 -7.21
N ARG A 167 19.90 5.73 -7.65
CA ARG A 167 19.74 6.17 -9.04
C ARG A 167 19.53 5.00 -10.01
N GLU A 168 18.80 3.97 -9.60
CA GLU A 168 18.60 2.75 -10.38
C GLU A 168 17.99 3.05 -11.76
N ASP A 169 16.95 3.88 -11.81
CA ASP A 169 16.28 4.27 -13.06
C ASP A 169 17.18 5.07 -14.02
N ARG A 170 18.16 5.79 -13.48
CA ARG A 170 19.10 6.61 -14.27
C ARG A 170 20.33 5.80 -14.71
N SER A 171 20.44 4.53 -14.34
CA SER A 171 21.60 3.71 -14.65
C SER A 171 21.67 3.36 -16.15
N PRO A 172 22.76 3.68 -16.85
CA PRO A 172 22.90 3.33 -18.27
C PRO A 172 23.17 1.84 -18.52
N ALA A 173 23.49 1.07 -17.47
CA ALA A 173 23.91 -0.32 -17.53
C ALA A 173 22.72 -1.30 -17.73
N ARG A 174 21.98 -1.15 -18.83
CA ARG A 174 20.78 -1.94 -19.14
C ARG A 174 21.03 -3.45 -19.21
N GLY A 175 22.19 -3.88 -19.71
CA GLY A 175 22.57 -5.30 -19.82
C GLY A 175 22.87 -6.00 -18.50
N SER A 176 23.11 -5.23 -17.42
CA SER A 176 23.46 -5.76 -16.09
C SER A 176 22.42 -5.40 -15.03
N ARG A 177 21.20 -5.00 -15.44
CA ARG A 177 20.17 -4.46 -14.55
C ARG A 177 19.91 -5.35 -13.34
N ASN A 178 19.75 -6.66 -13.54
CA ASN A 178 19.45 -7.60 -12.46
C ASN A 178 20.61 -7.73 -11.45
N ASN A 179 21.85 -7.79 -11.93
CA ASN A 179 23.03 -7.89 -11.07
C ASN A 179 23.21 -6.61 -10.25
N LEU A 180 23.06 -5.45 -10.89
CA LEU A 180 23.14 -4.16 -10.20
C LEU A 180 22.01 -3.97 -9.20
N ALA A 181 20.79 -4.39 -9.52
CA ALA A 181 19.67 -4.36 -8.58
C ALA A 181 19.98 -5.19 -7.32
N LEU A 182 20.59 -6.37 -7.49
CA LEU A 182 21.01 -7.21 -6.37
C LEU A 182 22.11 -6.53 -5.53
N ILE A 183 23.13 -5.97 -6.17
CA ILE A 183 24.23 -5.26 -5.48
C ILE A 183 23.70 -4.05 -4.69
N ARG A 184 22.82 -3.24 -5.27
CA ARG A 184 22.19 -2.11 -4.56
C ARG A 184 21.40 -2.57 -3.34
N LYS A 185 20.66 -3.68 -3.45
CA LYS A 185 19.94 -4.28 -2.32
C LYS A 185 20.90 -4.72 -1.21
N TYR A 186 22.03 -5.32 -1.56
CA TYR A 186 23.08 -5.65 -0.58
C TYR A 186 23.62 -4.39 0.11
N ALA A 187 23.98 -3.36 -0.66
CA ALA A 187 24.46 -2.09 -0.11
C ALA A 187 23.43 -1.44 0.83
N LEU A 188 22.15 -1.40 0.42
CA LEU A 188 21.06 -0.89 1.25
C LEU A 188 20.88 -1.68 2.55
N ASN A 189 21.01 -3.01 2.50
CA ASN A 189 20.94 -3.84 3.69
C ASN A 189 22.10 -3.56 4.66
N VAL A 190 23.32 -3.36 4.14
CA VAL A 190 24.47 -2.93 4.95
C VAL A 190 24.19 -1.60 5.65
N ILE A 191 23.71 -0.59 4.91
CA ILE A 191 23.35 0.72 5.47
C ILE A 191 22.31 0.58 6.59
N ARG A 192 21.26 -0.21 6.36
CA ARG A 192 20.21 -0.45 7.37
C ARG A 192 20.73 -1.16 8.61
N LEU A 193 21.67 -2.10 8.46
CA LEU A 193 22.30 -2.76 9.59
C LEU A 193 23.07 -1.76 10.46
N VAL A 194 23.83 -0.86 9.83
CA VAL A 194 24.54 0.22 10.52
C VAL A 194 23.55 1.11 11.28
N GLN A 195 22.48 1.56 10.62
CA GLN A 195 21.42 2.36 11.24
C GLN A 195 20.81 1.67 12.47
N ILE A 196 20.46 0.38 12.35
CA ILE A 196 19.86 -0.39 13.45
C ILE A 196 20.85 -0.53 14.63
N GLN A 197 22.09 -0.92 14.35
CA GLN A 197 23.08 -1.19 15.41
C GLN A 197 23.55 0.09 16.11
N THR A 198 23.59 1.21 15.40
CA THR A 198 23.98 2.52 15.96
C THR A 198 22.78 3.35 16.44
N SER A 199 21.55 2.83 16.29
CA SER A 199 20.31 3.59 16.52
C SER A 199 20.26 4.91 15.74
N ASN A 200 20.94 4.98 14.59
CA ASN A 200 20.99 6.14 13.73
C ASN A 200 19.78 6.19 12.78
N GLN A 201 19.03 7.29 12.83
CA GLN A 201 17.82 7.51 12.03
C GLN A 201 18.04 8.42 10.81
N SER A 202 19.29 8.81 10.52
CA SER A 202 19.63 9.62 9.35
C SER A 202 19.16 8.98 8.04
N PRO A 203 18.73 9.76 7.04
CA PRO A 203 18.40 9.27 5.72
C PRO A 203 19.50 8.42 5.09
N VAL A 204 19.12 7.51 4.19
CA VAL A 204 20.06 6.61 3.50
C VAL A 204 21.18 7.36 2.80
N SER A 205 20.89 8.53 2.21
CA SER A 205 21.91 9.37 1.56
C SER A 205 23.00 9.83 2.52
N GLU A 206 22.64 10.32 3.72
CA GLU A 206 23.60 10.73 4.74
C GLU A 206 24.40 9.54 5.27
N MET A 207 23.76 8.37 5.40
CA MET A 207 24.46 7.15 5.80
C MET A 207 25.46 6.67 4.74
N MET A 208 25.18 6.89 3.45
CA MET A 208 26.13 6.59 2.37
C MET A 208 27.36 7.50 2.47
N ASP A 209 27.15 8.79 2.72
CA ASP A 209 28.25 9.75 2.91
C ASP A 209 29.10 9.37 4.13
N LEU A 210 28.45 9.09 5.28
CA LEU A 210 29.13 8.64 6.50
C LEU A 210 29.98 7.39 6.26
N LEU A 211 29.44 6.37 5.59
CA LEU A 211 30.17 5.13 5.32
C LEU A 211 31.31 5.34 4.31
N ASN A 212 31.16 6.28 3.39
CA ASN A 212 32.21 6.64 2.45
C ASN A 212 33.37 7.38 3.14
N ASP A 213 33.04 8.24 4.11
CA ASP A 213 34.02 9.02 4.87
C ASP A 213 34.72 8.15 5.95
N GLU A 214 33.98 7.23 6.58
CA GLU A 214 34.48 6.33 7.62
C GLU A 214 34.77 4.93 7.06
N GLN A 215 35.88 4.78 6.34
CA GLN A 215 36.24 3.51 5.68
C GLN A 215 36.37 2.32 6.64
N ASP A 216 36.80 2.55 7.88
CA ASP A 216 36.88 1.51 8.91
C ASP A 216 35.48 0.99 9.29
N LEU A 217 34.49 1.89 9.36
CA LEU A 217 33.10 1.53 9.60
C LEU A 217 32.57 0.71 8.42
N LEU A 218 32.81 1.15 7.19
CA LEU A 218 32.42 0.39 6.00
C LEU A 218 33.06 -1.00 5.97
N GLY A 219 34.36 -1.09 6.24
CA GLY A 219 35.11 -2.33 6.29
C GLY A 219 34.56 -3.31 7.33
N ARG A 220 34.19 -2.82 8.52
CA ARG A 220 33.57 -3.63 9.58
C ARG A 220 32.29 -4.30 9.11
N TYR A 221 31.41 -3.59 8.41
CA TYR A 221 30.11 -4.15 8.02
C TYR A 221 30.15 -4.94 6.70
N ILE A 222 31.15 -4.72 5.84
CA ILE A 222 31.33 -5.51 4.61
C ILE A 222 32.08 -6.81 4.89
N PHE A 223 33.17 -6.75 5.67
CA PHE A 223 34.10 -7.87 5.83
C PHE A 223 34.07 -8.50 7.22
N GLY A 224 33.53 -7.80 8.21
CA GLY A 224 33.41 -8.32 9.57
C GLY A 224 32.19 -9.22 9.76
N PRO A 225 32.22 -10.10 10.78
CA PRO A 225 31.04 -10.86 11.16
C PRO A 225 29.94 -9.91 11.66
N ILE A 226 28.71 -10.12 11.16
CA ILE A 226 27.54 -9.36 11.58
C ILE A 226 26.89 -10.09 12.75
N GLU A 227 26.79 -9.43 13.90
CA GLU A 227 26.05 -9.98 15.04
C GLU A 227 24.59 -10.26 14.66
N SER A 228 24.13 -11.48 14.96
CA SER A 228 22.78 -11.90 14.64
C SER A 228 21.76 -11.13 15.48
N LEU A 229 20.86 -10.43 14.79
CA LEU A 229 19.71 -9.75 15.41
C LEU A 229 18.64 -10.73 15.92
N TYR A 230 18.74 -12.02 15.57
CA TYR A 230 17.75 -13.05 15.92
C TYR A 230 18.06 -13.79 17.23
N TYR A 231 19.24 -13.57 17.83
CA TYR A 231 19.71 -14.30 19.02
C TYR A 231 19.86 -13.46 20.29
N LYS A 232 19.11 -12.36 20.44
CA LYS A 232 18.89 -11.78 21.78
C LYS A 232 17.91 -12.65 22.56
N LYS A 233 18.38 -13.84 22.98
CA LYS A 233 17.74 -14.60 24.06
C LYS A 233 17.83 -13.76 25.33
N THR A 234 16.67 -13.39 25.85
CA THR A 234 16.47 -13.01 27.24
C THR A 234 17.11 -14.09 28.12
N LEU A 235 18.13 -13.70 28.89
CA LEU A 235 18.55 -14.37 30.12
C LEU A 235 18.11 -13.49 31.28
#